data_AF-A0A7G9YUR7-F1
#
_entry.id   AF-A0A7G9YUR7-F1
#
_cell.length_a   1.000
_cell.length_b   1.000
_cell.length_c   1.000
_cell.angle_alpha   90.00
_cell.angle_beta   90.00
_cell.angle_gamma   90.00
#
_symmetry.space_group_name_H-M   'P 1'
#
loop_
_entity.id
_entity.type
_entity.pdbx_description
1 polymer ?
#
loop_
_entity_poly.entity_id
_entity_poly.type
_entity_poly.pdbx_seq_one_letter_code
_entity_poly.pdbx_strand_id
1 'polypeptide(L)'
;MDLSNPLIRHISLEKLKRLIREEKNKHVFQRLLFIHQLYLEDGVEKACKRMCISKQTGYNWLNQWNEQGYEGINPNFCGGRPPKLTKKQKEQLKEKLKSKGAWLTPEVRALIRNDFNVVYSNRQVSRILREFKMHYAKPYAHDYRRPENAEELFTESLDVAVGKVQGECIIGFLDQAAPQTRDNKQRFWSFGKPQIVKNTSRYRANTFGFYPINGKEVVEFMEHSTAEYVCAFLRLIRDKNPKKHIILILDNARAHIAQKTRAFAESLRISLVFLPPYSPDLNPIELIWKSIRRKISQIFVKSEWSFKETIRTTFHRLAKKTTFMTGWLSTFQPILSNLL
;
A
#
# COMPACT_ATOMS: atom_id res chain seq x y z
N MET A 1 37.99 -55.03 -1.80
CA MET A 1 38.21 -53.59 -1.91
C MET A 1 37.96 -53.22 -3.35
N ASP A 2 36.89 -52.48 -3.63
CA ASP A 2 36.58 -52.02 -4.98
C ASP A 2 37.53 -50.87 -5.33
N LEU A 3 38.56 -51.18 -6.13
CA LEU A 3 39.69 -50.31 -6.48
C LEU A 3 39.39 -49.34 -7.63
N SER A 4 38.13 -49.21 -8.05
CA SER A 4 37.80 -48.56 -9.32
C SER A 4 37.71 -47.02 -9.26
N ASN A 5 37.65 -46.37 -8.09
CA ASN A 5 37.72 -44.90 -8.00
C ASN A 5 38.10 -44.38 -6.59
N PRO A 6 39.37 -44.06 -6.31
CA PRO A 6 39.79 -43.55 -5.00
C PRO A 6 39.35 -42.10 -4.78
N LEU A 7 39.05 -41.74 -3.53
CA LEU A 7 38.72 -40.36 -3.13
C LEU A 7 39.94 -39.43 -3.28
N ILE A 8 39.76 -38.32 -3.98
CA ILE A 8 40.74 -37.21 -4.05
C ILE A 8 40.49 -36.24 -2.91
N ARG A 9 41.52 -35.95 -2.11
CA ARG A 9 41.43 -35.05 -0.96
C ARG A 9 41.75 -33.61 -1.35
N HIS A 10 40.75 -32.89 -1.85
CA HIS A 10 40.88 -31.48 -2.28
C HIS A 10 41.07 -30.48 -1.13
N ILE A 11 40.63 -30.83 0.08
CA ILE A 11 40.75 -29.99 1.28
C ILE A 11 41.14 -30.82 2.51
N SER A 12 41.61 -30.16 3.57
CA SER A 12 41.87 -30.82 4.85
C SER A 12 40.58 -31.29 5.53
N LEU A 13 40.67 -32.35 6.34
CA LEU A 13 39.53 -32.87 7.10
C LEU A 13 38.94 -31.81 8.04
N GLU A 14 39.78 -30.96 8.65
CA GLU A 14 39.29 -29.85 9.49
C GLU A 14 38.49 -28.83 8.68
N LYS A 15 38.98 -28.47 7.49
CA LYS A 15 38.28 -27.55 6.59
C LYS A 15 36.93 -28.14 6.15
N LEU A 16 36.88 -29.44 5.84
CA LEU A 16 35.63 -30.13 5.51
C LEU A 16 34.63 -30.13 6.68
N LYS A 17 35.09 -30.41 7.91
CA LYS A 17 34.26 -30.33 9.12
C LYS A 17 33.71 -28.93 9.35
N ARG A 18 34.52 -27.89 9.11
CA ARG A 18 34.07 -26.49 9.20
C ARG A 18 32.98 -26.19 8.17
N LEU A 19 33.19 -26.57 6.90
CA LEU A 19 32.19 -26.39 5.83
C LEU A 19 30.87 -27.09 6.16
N ILE A 20 30.90 -28.31 6.71
CA ILE A 20 29.68 -29.02 7.12
C ILE A 20 28.92 -28.29 8.23
N ARG A 21 29.62 -27.68 9.20
CA ARG A 21 28.99 -26.93 10.29
C ARG A 21 28.34 -25.62 9.81
N GLU A 22 28.95 -24.98 8.81
CA GLU A 22 28.51 -23.67 8.31
C GLU A 22 27.46 -23.77 7.20
N GLU A 23 27.33 -24.93 6.54
CA GLU A 23 26.44 -25.13 5.39
C GLU A 23 24.96 -25.12 5.78
N LYS A 24 24.18 -24.31 5.05
CA LYS A 24 22.72 -24.15 5.26
C LYS A 24 21.89 -24.85 4.20
N ASN A 25 22.45 -25.07 3.01
CA ASN A 25 21.76 -25.77 1.93
C ASN A 25 21.74 -27.28 2.23
N LYS A 26 20.53 -27.81 2.48
CA LYS A 26 20.30 -29.23 2.81
C LYS A 26 20.97 -30.20 1.83
N HIS A 27 20.99 -29.88 0.54
CA HIS A 27 21.56 -30.75 -0.48
C HIS A 27 23.08 -30.75 -0.47
N VAL A 28 23.69 -29.57 -0.28
CA VAL A 28 25.15 -29.43 -0.17
C VAL A 28 25.63 -30.09 1.13
N PHE A 29 24.93 -29.84 2.24
CA PHE A 29 25.21 -30.46 3.54
C PHE A 29 25.21 -31.99 3.47
N GLN A 30 24.17 -32.58 2.86
CA GLN A 30 24.07 -34.03 2.71
C GLN A 30 25.24 -34.61 1.91
N ARG A 31 25.64 -33.93 0.82
CA ARG A 31 26.76 -34.37 -0.01
C ARG A 31 28.12 -34.20 0.68
N LEU A 32 28.32 -33.14 1.46
CA LEU A 32 29.54 -32.96 2.26
C LEU A 32 29.65 -34.02 3.36
N LEU A 33 28.54 -34.40 4.01
CA LEU A 33 28.51 -35.50 4.98
C LEU A 33 28.89 -36.84 4.34
N PHE A 34 28.51 -37.06 3.07
CA PHE A 34 28.93 -38.22 2.31
C PHE A 34 30.45 -38.22 2.10
N ILE A 35 31.02 -37.11 1.61
CA ILE A 35 32.47 -36.97 1.42
C ILE A 35 33.22 -37.11 2.75
N HIS A 36 32.70 -36.58 3.84
CA HIS A 36 33.30 -36.72 5.17
C HIS A 36 33.42 -38.18 5.61
N GLN A 37 32.42 -39.02 5.33
CA GLN A 37 32.53 -40.46 5.61
C GLN A 37 33.64 -41.13 4.78
N LEU A 38 33.80 -40.74 3.52
CA LEU A 38 34.88 -41.25 2.67
C LEU A 38 36.27 -40.78 3.17
N TYR A 39 36.36 -39.58 3.74
CA TYR A 39 37.58 -39.09 4.40
C TYR A 39 37.94 -39.90 5.66
N LEU A 40 36.95 -40.50 6.33
CA LEU A 40 37.12 -41.41 7.46
C LEU A 40 37.35 -42.87 7.03
N GLU A 41 37.65 -43.09 5.74
CA GLU A 41 37.95 -44.40 5.16
C GLU A 41 36.78 -45.39 5.19
N ASP A 42 35.55 -44.89 5.37
CA ASP A 42 34.37 -45.68 5.08
C ASP A 42 34.24 -45.83 3.55
N GLY A 43 34.29 -47.06 3.04
CA GLY A 43 34.08 -47.32 1.61
C GLY A 43 32.72 -46.80 1.13
N VAL A 44 32.62 -46.47 -0.17
CA VAL A 44 31.43 -45.88 -0.82
C VAL A 44 30.13 -46.62 -0.47
N GLU A 45 30.16 -47.96 -0.46
CA GLU A 45 28.97 -48.76 -0.14
C GLU A 45 28.48 -48.55 1.30
N LYS A 46 29.41 -48.43 2.25
CA LYS A 46 29.09 -48.27 3.67
C LYS A 46 28.54 -46.87 3.93
N ALA A 47 29.11 -45.85 3.31
CA ALA A 47 28.60 -44.49 3.34
C ALA A 47 27.20 -44.38 2.72
N CYS A 48 26.98 -45.01 1.55
CA CYS A 48 25.67 -45.05 0.90
C CYS A 48 24.58 -45.70 1.79
N LYS A 49 24.90 -46.83 2.43
CA LYS A 49 23.99 -47.53 3.36
C LYS A 49 23.62 -46.67 4.55
N ARG A 50 24.59 -46.00 5.19
CA ARG A 50 24.34 -45.11 6.35
C ARG A 50 23.50 -43.89 6.00
N MET A 51 23.64 -43.39 4.77
CA MET A 51 22.92 -42.21 4.31
C MET A 51 21.60 -42.52 3.59
N CYS A 52 21.23 -43.81 3.48
CA CYS A 52 20.05 -44.27 2.76
C CYS A 52 19.99 -43.76 1.31
N ILE A 53 21.12 -43.77 0.59
CA ILE A 53 21.21 -43.37 -0.82
C ILE A 53 21.63 -44.55 -1.71
N SER A 54 21.31 -44.48 -3.00
CA SER A 54 21.72 -45.50 -3.97
C SER A 54 23.24 -45.46 -4.22
N LYS A 55 23.84 -46.62 -4.54
CA LYS A 55 25.26 -46.69 -4.91
C LYS A 55 25.58 -45.73 -6.07
N GLN A 56 24.74 -45.69 -7.10
CA GLN A 56 24.89 -44.78 -8.24
C GLN A 56 24.97 -43.31 -7.81
N THR A 57 24.10 -42.88 -6.90
CA THR A 57 24.12 -41.51 -6.36
C THR A 57 25.43 -41.21 -5.62
N GLY A 58 25.90 -42.15 -4.80
CA GLY A 58 27.17 -42.02 -4.08
C GLY A 58 28.38 -41.92 -5.02
N TYR A 59 28.48 -42.79 -6.03
CA TYR A 59 29.54 -42.69 -7.03
C TYR A 59 29.45 -41.40 -7.85
N ASN A 60 28.25 -40.92 -8.20
CA ASN A 60 28.10 -39.63 -8.88
C ASN A 60 28.63 -38.47 -8.02
N TRP A 61 28.34 -38.46 -6.70
CA TRP A 61 28.85 -37.44 -5.80
C TRP A 61 30.37 -37.53 -5.61
N LEU A 62 30.91 -38.74 -5.51
CA LEU A 62 32.35 -38.98 -5.46
C LEU A 62 33.04 -38.47 -6.73
N ASN A 63 32.50 -38.79 -7.91
CA ASN A 63 33.06 -38.34 -9.19
C ASN A 63 33.04 -36.81 -9.29
N GLN A 64 31.91 -36.18 -8.97
CA GLN A 64 31.79 -34.71 -8.96
C GLN A 64 32.78 -34.04 -8.00
N TRP A 65 32.95 -34.61 -6.81
CA TRP A 65 33.98 -34.16 -5.87
C TRP A 65 35.38 -34.35 -6.41
N ASN A 66 35.70 -35.52 -6.96
CA ASN A 66 37.01 -35.83 -7.49
C ASN A 66 37.38 -34.88 -8.64
N GLU A 67 36.43 -34.56 -9.52
CA GLU A 67 36.64 -33.66 -10.67
C GLU A 67 36.70 -32.18 -10.28
N GLN A 68 35.82 -31.70 -9.41
CA GLN A 68 35.57 -30.25 -9.20
C GLN A 68 35.69 -29.79 -7.75
N GLY A 69 36.07 -30.68 -6.83
CA GLY A 69 36.16 -30.38 -5.41
C GLY A 69 34.83 -29.91 -4.81
N TYR A 70 34.87 -28.83 -4.02
CA TYR A 70 33.68 -28.29 -3.37
C TYR A 70 32.63 -27.78 -4.37
N GLU A 71 33.03 -27.22 -5.52
CA GLU A 71 32.08 -26.73 -6.52
C GLU A 71 31.22 -27.87 -7.12
N GLY A 72 31.78 -29.08 -7.25
CA GLY A 72 31.06 -30.26 -7.71
C GLY A 72 29.96 -30.73 -6.74
N ILE A 73 30.02 -30.30 -5.48
CA ILE A 73 29.00 -30.62 -4.48
C ILE A 73 27.72 -29.82 -4.72
N ASN A 74 27.80 -28.66 -5.38
CA ASN A 74 26.63 -27.84 -5.64
C ASN A 74 25.65 -28.57 -6.58
N PRO A 75 24.38 -28.77 -6.17
CA PRO A 75 23.41 -29.44 -7.02
C PRO A 75 23.09 -28.58 -8.25
N ASN A 76 23.45 -29.08 -9.43
CA ASN A 76 23.01 -28.50 -10.68
C ASN A 76 21.61 -29.02 -11.02
N PHE A 77 20.59 -28.37 -10.46
CA PHE A 77 19.22 -28.68 -10.84
C PHE A 77 19.02 -28.28 -12.29
N CYS A 78 18.78 -29.25 -13.18
CA CYS A 78 18.23 -28.96 -14.50
C CYS A 78 17.00 -28.07 -14.29
N GLY A 79 17.09 -26.83 -14.77
CA GLY A 79 16.10 -25.80 -14.48
C GLY A 79 14.68 -26.21 -14.88
N GLY A 80 13.70 -25.43 -14.42
CA GLY A 80 12.31 -25.64 -14.85
C GLY A 80 12.13 -25.46 -16.36
N ARG A 81 10.95 -25.86 -16.87
CA ARG A 81 10.56 -25.66 -18.28
C ARG A 81 10.87 -24.21 -18.71
N PRO A 82 11.57 -24.02 -19.83
CA PRO A 82 11.92 -22.67 -20.29
C PRO A 82 10.66 -21.82 -20.48
N PRO A 83 10.72 -20.52 -20.14
CA PRO A 83 9.58 -19.62 -20.32
C PRO A 83 9.23 -19.52 -21.80
N LYS A 84 7.93 -19.50 -22.13
CA LYS A 84 7.46 -19.38 -23.53
C LYS A 84 7.87 -18.05 -24.18
N LEU A 85 7.97 -16.97 -23.40
CA LEU A 85 8.55 -15.71 -23.85
C LEU A 85 10.04 -15.68 -23.57
N THR A 86 10.80 -15.30 -24.60
CA THR A 86 12.23 -15.00 -24.47
C THR A 86 12.46 -13.72 -23.67
N LYS A 87 13.69 -13.52 -23.19
CA LYS A 87 14.07 -12.30 -22.45
C LYS A 87 13.81 -11.03 -23.28
N LYS A 88 14.19 -11.04 -24.56
CA LYS A 88 13.96 -9.94 -25.50
C LYS A 88 12.47 -9.62 -25.69
N GLN A 89 11.63 -10.65 -25.82
CA GLN A 89 10.18 -10.46 -25.93
C GLN A 89 9.56 -9.91 -24.63
N LYS A 90 10.05 -10.34 -23.45
CA LYS A 90 9.62 -9.78 -22.17
C LYS A 90 9.98 -8.30 -22.05
N GLU A 91 11.17 -7.89 -22.50
CA GLU A 91 11.59 -6.49 -22.51
C GLU A 91 10.72 -5.66 -23.47
N GLN A 92 10.47 -6.16 -24.68
CA GLN A 92 9.56 -5.51 -25.65
C GLN A 92 8.13 -5.36 -25.09
N LEU A 93 7.60 -6.41 -24.46
CA LEU A 93 6.31 -6.35 -23.79
C LEU A 93 6.30 -5.28 -22.69
N LYS A 94 7.36 -5.21 -21.87
CA LYS A 94 7.45 -4.24 -20.78
C LYS A 94 7.43 -2.79 -21.28
N GLU A 95 8.14 -2.47 -22.37
CA GLU A 95 8.12 -1.12 -22.95
C GLU A 95 6.75 -0.76 -23.54
N LYS A 96 6.09 -1.70 -24.24
CA LYS A 96 4.71 -1.49 -24.70
C LYS A 96 3.75 -1.23 -23.54
N LEU A 97 3.88 -1.97 -22.44
CA LEU A 97 3.01 -1.78 -21.28
C LEU A 97 3.20 -0.40 -20.64
N LYS A 98 4.43 0.13 -20.58
CA LYS A 98 4.70 1.48 -20.05
C LYS A 98 4.04 2.59 -20.87
N SER A 99 3.99 2.46 -22.20
CA SER A 99 3.46 3.51 -23.09
C SER A 99 1.99 3.87 -22.84
N LYS A 100 1.12 2.88 -22.58
CA LYS A 100 -0.32 3.07 -22.27
C LYS A 100 -0.60 3.26 -20.77
N GLY A 101 0.33 2.85 -19.91
CA GLY A 101 0.19 2.92 -18.45
C GLY A 101 -0.67 1.80 -17.84
N ALA A 102 -2.00 1.87 -17.98
CA ALA A 102 -2.93 0.94 -17.33
C ALA A 102 -3.42 -0.16 -18.28
N TRP A 103 -3.43 -1.41 -17.79
CA TRP A 103 -3.81 -2.59 -18.56
C TRP A 103 -4.65 -3.56 -17.74
N LEU A 104 -5.66 -4.15 -18.38
CA LEU A 104 -6.35 -5.32 -17.85
C LEU A 104 -5.54 -6.58 -18.19
N THR A 105 -5.53 -7.58 -17.29
CA THR A 105 -4.84 -8.85 -17.55
C THR A 105 -5.29 -9.54 -18.85
N PRO A 106 -6.59 -9.56 -19.22
CA PRO A 106 -7.03 -10.09 -20.51
C PRO A 106 -6.50 -9.30 -21.72
N GLU A 107 -6.33 -7.99 -21.61
CA GLU A 107 -5.74 -7.16 -22.68
C GLU A 107 -4.26 -7.52 -22.88
N VAL A 108 -3.49 -7.63 -21.79
CA VAL A 108 -2.09 -8.06 -21.87
C VAL A 108 -1.99 -9.48 -22.47
N ARG A 109 -2.91 -10.38 -22.11
CA ARG A 109 -2.96 -11.72 -22.70
C ARG A 109 -3.19 -11.67 -24.22
N ALA A 110 -4.11 -10.83 -24.68
CA ALA A 110 -4.38 -10.63 -26.10
C ALA A 110 -3.16 -10.03 -26.81
N LEU A 111 -2.51 -9.04 -26.20
CA LEU A 111 -1.28 -8.42 -26.70
C LEU A 111 -0.16 -9.46 -26.88
N ILE A 112 0.09 -10.31 -25.88
CA ILE A 112 1.12 -11.36 -25.97
C ILE A 112 0.80 -12.35 -27.09
N ARG A 113 -0.47 -12.71 -27.26
CA ARG A 113 -0.91 -13.61 -28.32
C ARG A 113 -0.68 -12.99 -29.70
N ASN A 114 -1.04 -11.72 -29.89
CA ASN A 114 -0.95 -11.06 -31.18
C ASN A 114 0.50 -10.74 -31.57
N ASP A 115 1.32 -10.27 -30.63
CA ASP A 115 2.69 -9.81 -30.92
C ASP A 115 3.71 -10.95 -30.99
N PHE A 116 3.54 -11.99 -30.19
CA PHE A 116 4.54 -13.04 -30.02
C PHE A 116 4.04 -14.43 -30.38
N ASN A 117 2.76 -14.56 -30.78
CA ASN A 117 2.10 -15.85 -31.04
C ASN A 117 2.20 -16.84 -29.86
N VAL A 118 2.29 -16.32 -28.63
CA VAL A 118 2.42 -17.12 -27.40
C VAL A 118 1.08 -17.14 -26.66
N VAL A 119 0.60 -18.33 -26.33
CA VAL A 119 -0.62 -18.50 -25.54
C VAL A 119 -0.30 -18.71 -24.06
N TYR A 120 -0.85 -17.83 -23.22
CA TYR A 120 -0.81 -17.92 -21.76
C TYR A 120 -2.20 -17.89 -21.14
N SER A 121 -2.33 -18.53 -19.98
CA SER A 121 -3.45 -18.31 -19.06
C SER A 121 -3.33 -16.96 -18.34
N ASN A 122 -4.45 -16.42 -17.84
CA ASN A 122 -4.44 -15.18 -17.03
C ASN A 122 -3.50 -15.30 -15.82
N ARG A 123 -3.42 -16.48 -15.18
CA ARG A 123 -2.52 -16.73 -14.04
C ARG A 123 -1.05 -16.58 -14.43
N GLN A 124 -0.65 -17.04 -15.61
CA GLN A 124 0.72 -16.90 -16.11
C GLN A 124 1.03 -15.44 -16.44
N VAL A 125 0.11 -14.73 -17.09
CA VAL A 125 0.26 -13.30 -17.37
C VAL A 125 0.39 -12.51 -16.06
N SER A 126 -0.45 -12.76 -15.06
CA SER A 126 -0.32 -12.10 -13.74
C SER A 126 1.03 -12.37 -13.06
N ARG A 127 1.63 -13.55 -13.24
CA ARG A 127 3.00 -13.83 -12.74
C ARG A 127 4.04 -12.99 -13.46
N ILE A 128 3.95 -12.87 -14.79
CA ILE A 128 4.85 -12.03 -15.60
C ILE A 128 4.71 -10.56 -15.20
N LEU A 129 3.49 -10.06 -15.03
CA LEU A 129 3.25 -8.67 -14.61
C LEU A 129 3.82 -8.38 -13.21
N ARG A 130 3.74 -9.35 -12.29
CA ARG A 130 4.41 -9.25 -10.97
C ARG A 130 5.93 -9.31 -11.07
N GLU A 131 6.48 -10.12 -11.97
CA GLU A 131 7.93 -10.14 -12.30
C GLU A 131 8.39 -8.75 -12.80
N PHE A 132 7.55 -8.06 -13.56
CA PHE A 132 7.79 -6.67 -13.99
C PHE A 132 7.61 -5.63 -12.89
N LYS A 133 7.27 -6.05 -11.66
CA LYS A 133 6.95 -5.19 -10.51
C LYS A 133 5.73 -4.29 -10.74
N MET A 134 4.78 -4.70 -11.58
CA MET A 134 3.53 -3.95 -11.76
C MET A 134 2.61 -4.09 -10.55
N HIS A 135 2.00 -2.97 -10.15
CA HIS A 135 1.05 -2.93 -9.05
C HIS A 135 -0.35 -3.36 -9.52
N TYR A 136 -0.92 -4.35 -8.84
CA TYR A 136 -2.31 -4.75 -9.05
C TYR A 136 -3.21 -4.04 -8.06
N ALA A 137 -3.89 -2.98 -8.50
CA ALA A 137 -4.75 -2.15 -7.66
C ALA A 137 -6.08 -1.82 -8.37
N LYS A 138 -7.10 -1.45 -7.59
CA LYS A 138 -8.32 -0.85 -8.13
C LYS A 138 -8.01 0.60 -8.50
N PRO A 139 -8.28 1.07 -9.73
CA PRO A 139 -8.06 2.47 -10.10
C PRO A 139 -8.90 3.39 -9.22
N TYR A 140 -8.33 4.55 -8.90
CA TYR A 140 -9.09 5.65 -8.30
C TYR A 140 -9.92 6.31 -9.40
N ALA A 141 -11.19 6.61 -9.09
CA ALA A 141 -12.08 7.26 -10.05
C ALA A 141 -11.98 8.77 -9.85
N HIS A 142 -11.45 9.47 -10.85
CA HIS A 142 -11.51 10.92 -10.91
C HIS A 142 -12.78 11.34 -11.67
N ASP A 143 -13.37 12.47 -11.26
CA ASP A 143 -14.44 13.10 -12.04
C ASP A 143 -13.83 13.70 -13.32
N TYR A 144 -14.51 13.56 -14.46
CA TYR A 144 -14.02 14.05 -15.75
C TYR A 144 -13.87 15.59 -15.79
N ARG A 145 -14.51 16.30 -14.87
CA ARG A 145 -14.43 17.77 -14.74
C ARG A 145 -13.25 18.23 -13.89
N ARG A 146 -12.49 17.31 -13.29
CA ARG A 146 -11.27 17.66 -12.55
C ARG A 146 -10.23 18.17 -13.56
N PRO A 147 -9.65 19.37 -13.35
CA PRO A 147 -8.56 19.85 -14.18
C PRO A 147 -7.34 18.92 -14.17
N GLU A 148 -6.63 18.83 -15.28
CA GLU A 148 -5.37 18.06 -15.36
C GLU A 148 -4.28 18.66 -14.48
N ASN A 149 -4.25 19.99 -14.36
CA ASN A 149 -3.31 20.77 -13.55
C ASN A 149 -3.86 21.14 -12.15
N ALA A 150 -4.77 20.34 -11.59
CA ALA A 150 -5.41 20.64 -10.31
C ALA A 150 -4.39 20.83 -9.17
N GLU A 151 -3.35 20.01 -9.13
CA GLU A 151 -2.26 20.07 -8.16
C GLU A 151 -1.49 21.40 -8.23
N GLU A 152 -1.24 21.91 -9.43
CA GLU A 152 -0.56 23.19 -9.67
C GLU A 152 -1.44 24.37 -9.21
N LEU A 153 -2.71 24.39 -9.63
CA LEU A 153 -3.68 25.41 -9.21
C LEU A 153 -3.84 25.48 -7.68
N PHE A 154 -3.86 24.30 -7.04
CA PHE A 154 -3.93 24.23 -5.59
C PHE A 154 -2.64 24.71 -4.93
N THR A 155 -1.48 24.35 -5.49
CA THR A 155 -0.16 24.79 -5.02
C THR A 155 -0.05 26.31 -5.03
N GLU A 156 -0.41 26.96 -6.14
CA GLU A 156 -0.40 28.42 -6.26
C GLU A 156 -1.34 29.09 -5.24
N SER A 157 -2.56 28.56 -5.10
CA SER A 157 -3.55 29.09 -4.16
C SER A 157 -3.08 28.96 -2.69
N LEU A 158 -2.43 27.84 -2.37
CA LEU A 158 -1.87 27.58 -1.05
C LEU A 158 -0.68 28.49 -0.77
N ASP A 159 0.24 28.65 -1.73
CA ASP A 159 1.42 29.51 -1.61
C ASP A 159 1.02 30.98 -1.35
N VAL A 160 0.04 31.51 -2.09
CA VAL A 160 -0.51 32.84 -1.87
C VAL A 160 -1.10 33.00 -0.47
N ALA A 161 -1.78 31.98 0.04
CA ALA A 161 -2.36 32.02 1.39
C ALA A 161 -1.27 31.94 2.47
N VAL A 162 -0.26 31.10 2.27
CA VAL A 162 0.91 30.95 3.13
C VAL A 162 1.71 32.25 3.22
N GLY A 163 1.97 32.90 2.09
CA GLY A 163 2.72 34.16 2.03
C GLY A 163 2.04 35.35 2.71
N LYS A 164 0.71 35.28 2.95
CA LYS A 164 -0.05 36.30 3.70
C LYS A 164 0.04 36.14 5.21
N VAL A 165 0.57 35.01 5.70
CA VAL A 165 0.61 34.71 7.13
C VAL A 165 2.01 34.97 7.67
N GLN A 166 2.09 35.78 8.75
CA GLN A 166 3.33 36.04 9.46
C GLN A 166 3.44 35.11 10.69
N GLY A 167 4.48 34.29 10.72
CA GLY A 167 4.78 33.39 11.83
C GLY A 167 3.98 32.08 11.82
N GLU A 168 4.00 31.38 12.95
CA GLU A 168 3.35 30.07 13.08
C GLU A 168 1.84 30.13 12.83
N CYS A 169 1.34 29.19 12.04
CA CYS A 169 -0.08 29.08 11.70
C CYS A 169 -0.60 27.66 11.88
N ILE A 170 -1.92 27.50 11.90
CA ILE A 170 -2.57 26.19 11.87
C ILE A 170 -3.10 25.95 10.48
N ILE A 171 -2.73 24.83 9.89
CA ILE A 171 -3.25 24.41 8.59
C ILE A 171 -4.20 23.25 8.83
N GLY A 172 -5.38 23.28 8.22
CA GLY A 172 -6.30 22.16 8.33
C GLY A 172 -7.37 22.13 7.27
N PHE A 173 -8.03 20.99 7.19
CA PHE A 173 -9.01 20.67 6.17
C PHE A 173 -10.41 20.70 6.77
N LEU A 174 -11.34 21.36 6.09
CA LEU A 174 -12.76 21.32 6.40
C LEU A 174 -13.48 20.50 5.34
N ASP A 175 -14.38 19.65 5.81
CA ASP A 175 -15.32 18.95 4.95
C ASP A 175 -16.57 18.53 5.72
N GLN A 176 -17.62 18.21 4.98
CA GLN A 176 -18.91 17.79 5.48
C GLN A 176 -19.26 16.40 4.97
N ALA A 177 -19.72 15.53 5.86
CA ALA A 177 -20.17 14.19 5.51
C ALA A 177 -21.50 13.88 6.17
N ALA A 178 -22.33 13.10 5.48
CA ALA A 178 -23.56 12.53 6.04
C ALA A 178 -23.48 10.99 6.05
N PRO A 179 -22.73 10.36 6.97
CA PRO A 179 -22.71 8.92 7.12
C PRO A 179 -24.12 8.36 7.36
N GLN A 180 -24.41 7.16 6.86
CA GLN A 180 -25.73 6.54 6.98
C GLN A 180 -25.67 5.22 7.75
N THR A 181 -26.70 4.92 8.54
CA THR A 181 -26.86 3.66 9.28
C THR A 181 -26.81 2.42 8.38
N ARG A 182 -27.30 2.57 7.15
CA ARG A 182 -27.30 1.54 6.10
C ARG A 182 -26.01 1.45 5.28
N ASP A 183 -24.97 2.22 5.61
CA ASP A 183 -23.69 2.13 4.90
C ASP A 183 -23.17 0.68 4.96
N ASN A 184 -22.93 0.08 3.80
CA ASN A 184 -22.30 -1.23 3.67
C ASN A 184 -21.06 -1.13 2.78
N LYS A 185 -19.89 -1.05 3.42
CA LYS A 185 -18.58 -0.98 2.75
C LYS A 185 -17.71 -2.20 3.06
N GLN A 186 -18.30 -3.25 3.63
CA GLN A 186 -17.58 -4.44 4.05
C GLN A 186 -17.45 -5.47 2.93
N ARG A 187 -16.42 -6.32 3.05
CA ARG A 187 -16.29 -7.55 2.29
C ARG A 187 -16.19 -8.69 3.30
N PHE A 188 -16.97 -9.74 3.09
CA PHE A 188 -16.99 -10.92 3.95
C PHE A 188 -16.40 -12.11 3.19
N TRP A 189 -15.76 -13.01 3.93
CA TRP A 189 -15.50 -14.37 3.48
C TRP A 189 -16.64 -15.23 4.01
N SER A 190 -17.31 -15.98 3.13
CA SER A 190 -18.41 -16.85 3.52
C SER A 190 -18.47 -18.07 2.59
N PHE A 191 -18.80 -19.24 3.16
CA PHE A 191 -19.07 -20.45 2.37
C PHE A 191 -20.45 -20.40 1.68
N GLY A 192 -21.37 -19.54 2.16
CA GLY A 192 -22.69 -19.28 1.56
C GLY A 192 -22.92 -17.80 1.27
N LYS A 193 -24.17 -17.40 1.02
CA LYS A 193 -24.54 -15.99 0.77
C LYS A 193 -24.57 -15.21 2.11
N PRO A 194 -23.68 -14.21 2.30
CA PRO A 194 -23.62 -13.48 3.56
C PRO A 194 -24.85 -12.57 3.73
N GLN A 195 -25.39 -12.51 4.94
CA GLN A 195 -26.49 -11.62 5.33
C GLN A 195 -26.07 -10.76 6.52
N ILE A 196 -26.58 -9.53 6.59
CA ILE A 196 -26.33 -8.60 7.70
C ILE A 196 -27.62 -7.89 8.09
N VAL A 197 -27.92 -7.87 9.38
CA VAL A 197 -29.04 -7.12 9.95
C VAL A 197 -28.57 -5.69 10.23
N LYS A 198 -29.36 -4.70 9.80
CA LYS A 198 -29.07 -3.28 9.97
C LYS A 198 -30.31 -2.53 10.44
N ASN A 199 -30.09 -1.49 11.23
CA ASN A 199 -31.11 -0.50 11.49
C ASN A 199 -31.31 0.37 10.24
N THR A 200 -32.51 0.38 9.70
CA THR A 200 -32.87 1.11 8.47
C THR A 200 -33.37 2.53 8.74
N SER A 201 -33.52 2.94 10.00
CA SER A 201 -33.87 4.30 10.38
C SER A 201 -32.83 5.29 9.85
N ARG A 202 -33.33 6.41 9.30
CA ARG A 202 -32.48 7.51 8.82
C ARG A 202 -32.25 8.51 9.94
N TYR A 203 -31.04 8.53 10.49
CA TYR A 203 -30.64 9.55 11.44
C TYR A 203 -30.02 10.74 10.70
N ARG A 204 -30.43 11.97 11.08
CA ARG A 204 -29.83 13.19 10.57
C ARG A 204 -28.49 13.41 11.28
N ALA A 205 -27.41 13.03 10.60
CA ALA A 205 -26.04 13.19 11.07
C ALA A 205 -25.20 13.92 10.02
N ASN A 206 -25.62 15.14 9.67
CA ASN A 206 -24.81 16.03 8.84
C ASN A 206 -23.63 16.49 9.70
N THR A 207 -22.47 15.92 9.44
CA THR A 207 -21.28 16.04 10.28
C THR A 207 -20.27 16.95 9.60
N PHE A 208 -19.88 18.00 10.30
CA PHE A 208 -18.81 18.89 9.91
C PHE A 208 -17.54 18.44 10.61
N GLY A 209 -16.44 18.36 9.87
CA GLY A 209 -15.14 17.98 10.43
C GLY A 209 -14.07 19.00 10.07
N PHE A 210 -13.20 19.28 11.03
CA PHE A 210 -11.95 20.01 10.85
C PHE A 210 -10.80 19.10 11.24
N TYR A 211 -9.94 18.81 10.26
CA TYR A 211 -8.76 17.97 10.42
C TYR A 211 -7.48 18.79 10.23
N PRO A 212 -6.84 19.23 11.32
CA PRO A 212 -5.62 20.03 11.24
C PRO A 212 -4.34 19.18 11.15
N ILE A 213 -3.31 19.78 10.55
CA ILE A 213 -1.94 19.28 10.54
C ILE A 213 -1.28 19.46 11.92
N ASN A 214 -1.41 20.65 12.50
CA ASN A 214 -0.69 21.09 13.71
C ASN A 214 -1.60 21.85 14.70
N GLY A 215 -2.86 21.45 14.80
CA GLY A 215 -3.88 22.06 15.67
C GLY A 215 -4.79 21.04 16.34
N LYS A 216 -5.88 21.50 16.94
CA LYS A 216 -6.92 20.67 17.55
C LYS A 216 -8.06 20.41 16.56
N GLU A 217 -8.39 19.14 16.38
CA GLU A 217 -9.49 18.72 15.54
C GLU A 217 -10.84 19.13 16.13
N VAL A 218 -11.82 19.35 15.25
CA VAL A 218 -13.20 19.65 15.64
C VAL A 218 -14.14 18.81 14.81
N VAL A 219 -15.19 18.27 15.43
CA VAL A 219 -16.27 17.58 14.73
C VAL A 219 -17.58 17.93 15.41
N GLU A 220 -18.59 18.29 14.62
CA GLU A 220 -19.90 18.67 15.15
C GLU A 220 -21.03 18.29 14.19
N PHE A 221 -22.23 18.04 14.74
CA PHE A 221 -23.42 17.76 13.95
C PHE A 221 -24.22 19.03 13.73
N MET A 222 -24.33 19.45 12.47
CA MET A 222 -25.11 20.62 12.08
C MET A 222 -26.46 20.21 11.52
N GLU A 223 -27.46 21.07 11.66
CA GLU A 223 -28.79 20.78 11.10
C GLU A 223 -28.81 20.96 9.58
N HIS A 224 -28.10 21.97 9.10
CA HIS A 224 -28.02 22.33 7.69
C HIS A 224 -26.59 22.63 7.25
N SER A 225 -26.40 22.68 5.93
CA SER A 225 -25.12 23.01 5.28
C SER A 225 -25.11 24.42 4.69
N THR A 226 -25.84 25.35 5.30
CA THR A 226 -25.90 26.75 4.84
C THR A 226 -24.71 27.56 5.34
N ALA A 227 -24.54 28.77 4.81
CA ALA A 227 -23.46 29.68 5.22
C ALA A 227 -23.50 29.99 6.73
N GLU A 228 -24.70 30.07 7.33
CA GLU A 228 -24.90 30.28 8.78
C GLU A 228 -24.25 29.16 9.61
N TYR A 229 -24.50 27.91 9.25
CA TYR A 229 -23.96 26.75 9.98
C TYR A 229 -22.47 26.56 9.71
N VAL A 230 -21.99 26.91 8.51
CA VAL A 230 -20.55 26.99 8.24
C VAL A 230 -19.89 28.04 9.14
N CYS A 231 -20.46 29.25 9.24
CA CYS A 231 -19.96 30.29 10.16
C CYS A 231 -19.97 29.81 11.62
N ALA A 232 -21.04 29.15 12.07
CA ALA A 232 -21.09 28.56 13.40
C ALA A 232 -19.96 27.54 13.61
N PHE A 233 -19.67 26.70 12.62
CA PHE A 233 -18.55 25.76 12.70
C PHE A 233 -17.18 26.44 12.69
N LEU A 234 -16.98 27.51 11.90
CA LEU A 234 -15.75 28.30 11.91
C LEU A 234 -15.47 28.90 13.29
N ARG A 235 -16.52 29.33 14.01
CA ARG A 235 -16.40 29.78 15.40
C ARG A 235 -15.89 28.66 16.31
N LEU A 236 -16.45 27.45 16.21
CA LEU A 236 -15.98 26.29 16.98
C LEU A 236 -14.50 25.95 16.70
N ILE A 237 -14.08 26.04 15.43
CA ILE A 237 -12.67 25.84 15.04
C ILE A 237 -11.78 26.88 15.74
N ARG A 238 -12.17 28.16 15.70
CA ARG A 238 -11.43 29.26 16.34
C ARG A 238 -11.36 29.09 17.86
N ASP A 239 -12.47 28.72 18.51
CA ASP A 239 -12.51 28.55 19.96
C ASP A 239 -11.58 27.43 20.44
N LYS A 240 -11.48 26.33 19.66
CA LYS A 240 -10.55 25.23 19.96
C LYS A 240 -9.10 25.53 19.60
N ASN A 241 -8.88 26.45 18.66
CA ASN A 241 -7.57 26.82 18.13
C ASN A 241 -7.33 28.34 18.28
N PRO A 242 -7.15 28.82 19.53
CA PRO A 242 -7.03 30.25 19.78
C PRO A 242 -5.68 30.81 19.30
N LYS A 243 -5.62 32.13 19.11
CA LYS A 243 -4.41 32.94 18.84
C LYS A 243 -3.75 32.77 17.46
N LYS A 244 -3.47 31.56 17.00
CA LYS A 244 -2.74 31.33 15.74
C LYS A 244 -3.61 31.65 14.52
N HIS A 245 -3.01 32.17 13.46
CA HIS A 245 -3.70 32.29 12.17
C HIS A 245 -4.06 30.90 11.64
N ILE A 246 -5.23 30.74 11.02
CA ILE A 246 -5.67 29.43 10.50
C ILE A 246 -5.76 29.50 8.98
N ILE A 247 -5.07 28.61 8.28
CA ILE A 247 -5.27 28.33 6.86
C ILE A 247 -6.22 27.14 6.77
N LEU A 248 -7.42 27.38 6.25
CA LEU A 248 -8.50 26.39 6.17
C LEU A 248 -8.73 25.99 4.73
N ILE A 249 -8.43 24.73 4.41
CA ILE A 249 -8.59 24.16 3.07
C ILE A 249 -9.97 23.49 2.97
N LEU A 250 -10.75 23.83 1.95
CA LEU A 250 -12.13 23.33 1.79
C LEU A 250 -12.59 23.31 0.32
N ASP A 251 -13.71 22.63 0.05
CA ASP A 251 -14.28 22.57 -1.30
C ASP A 251 -15.05 23.86 -1.69
N ASN A 252 -15.49 23.91 -2.95
CA ASN A 252 -16.22 25.05 -3.53
C ASN A 252 -17.74 25.02 -3.28
N ALA A 253 -18.21 24.37 -2.20
CA ALA A 253 -19.64 24.39 -1.90
C ALA A 253 -20.17 25.82 -1.80
N ARG A 254 -21.40 26.07 -2.27
CA ARG A 254 -21.99 27.43 -2.31
C ARG A 254 -21.94 28.14 -0.95
N ALA A 255 -22.17 27.40 0.13
CA ALA A 255 -22.09 27.92 1.49
C ALA A 255 -20.66 28.31 1.92
N HIS A 256 -19.62 27.65 1.40
CA HIS A 256 -18.23 27.96 1.68
C HIS A 256 -17.77 29.23 0.95
N ILE A 257 -18.15 29.36 -0.33
CA ILE A 257 -17.74 30.51 -1.15
C ILE A 257 -18.58 31.76 -0.91
N ALA A 258 -19.71 31.65 -0.20
CA ALA A 258 -20.59 32.77 0.11
C ALA A 258 -19.83 33.95 0.75
N GLN A 259 -20.16 35.17 0.34
CA GLN A 259 -19.52 36.39 0.85
C GLN A 259 -19.59 36.48 2.39
N LYS A 260 -20.74 36.10 2.97
CA LYS A 260 -20.93 36.01 4.42
C LYS A 260 -19.88 35.13 5.10
N THR A 261 -19.63 33.94 4.53
CA THR A 261 -18.65 32.98 5.07
C THR A 261 -17.23 33.51 4.96
N ARG A 262 -16.87 34.11 3.83
CA ARG A 262 -15.54 34.73 3.61
C ARG A 262 -15.27 35.85 4.61
N ALA A 263 -16.19 36.82 4.71
CA ALA A 263 -16.07 37.94 5.64
C ALA A 263 -16.01 37.47 7.10
N PHE A 264 -16.80 36.46 7.47
CA PHE A 264 -16.77 35.91 8.81
C PHE A 264 -15.46 35.16 9.11
N ALA A 265 -14.94 34.38 8.16
CA ALA A 265 -13.64 33.71 8.29
C ALA A 265 -12.50 34.72 8.51
N GLU A 266 -12.48 35.80 7.71
CA GLU A 266 -11.51 36.89 7.85
C GLU A 266 -11.58 37.56 9.23
N SER A 267 -12.79 37.84 9.74
CA SER A 267 -12.98 38.39 11.09
C SER A 267 -12.43 37.49 12.20
N LEU A 268 -12.35 36.19 11.94
CA LEU A 268 -11.78 35.19 12.84
C LEU A 268 -10.30 34.91 12.55
N ARG A 269 -9.60 35.67 11.69
CA ARG A 269 -8.22 35.39 11.24
C ARG A 269 -8.07 33.97 10.65
N ILE A 270 -9.03 33.58 9.82
CA ILE A 270 -9.04 32.32 9.08
C ILE A 270 -8.95 32.65 7.59
N SER A 271 -7.87 32.21 6.93
CA SER A 271 -7.71 32.29 5.48
C SER A 271 -8.28 31.04 4.83
N LEU A 272 -9.31 31.22 4.01
CA LEU A 272 -9.92 30.13 3.24
C LEU A 272 -9.09 29.85 1.97
N VAL A 273 -8.74 28.59 1.76
CA VAL A 273 -8.09 28.09 0.53
C VAL A 273 -8.99 27.06 -0.11
N PHE A 274 -9.44 27.35 -1.32
CA PHE A 274 -10.37 26.48 -2.01
C PHE A 274 -9.64 25.42 -2.82
N LEU A 275 -10.09 24.18 -2.72
CA LEU A 275 -9.63 23.10 -3.57
C LEU A 275 -10.05 23.35 -5.02
N PRO A 276 -9.27 22.90 -6.01
CA PRO A 276 -9.71 22.88 -7.39
C PRO A 276 -11.03 22.09 -7.51
N PRO A 277 -11.92 22.46 -8.45
CA PRO A 277 -13.16 21.76 -8.67
C PRO A 277 -12.95 20.25 -8.82
N TYR A 278 -13.86 19.47 -8.21
CA TYR A 278 -13.87 18.00 -8.32
C TYR A 278 -12.57 17.29 -7.91
N SER A 279 -11.82 17.85 -6.95
CA SER A 279 -10.54 17.30 -6.47
C SER A 279 -10.61 16.79 -5.02
N PRO A 280 -11.50 15.84 -4.68
CA PRO A 280 -11.61 15.30 -3.31
C PRO A 280 -10.36 14.51 -2.89
N ASP A 281 -9.54 14.07 -3.85
CA ASP A 281 -8.25 13.41 -3.62
C ASP A 281 -7.23 14.33 -2.94
N LEU A 282 -7.35 15.64 -3.11
CA LEU A 282 -6.51 16.65 -2.46
C LEU A 282 -6.97 16.98 -1.02
N ASN A 283 -8.06 16.37 -0.54
CA ASN A 283 -8.60 16.59 0.78
C ASN A 283 -8.40 15.38 1.72
N PRO A 284 -7.37 15.36 2.59
CA PRO A 284 -7.08 14.22 3.46
C PRO A 284 -8.22 13.79 4.39
N ILE A 285 -9.12 14.70 4.76
CA ILE A 285 -10.26 14.39 5.64
C ILE A 285 -11.23 13.38 5.01
N GLU A 286 -11.27 13.26 3.68
CA GLU A 286 -12.09 12.26 2.98
C GLU A 286 -11.69 10.82 3.35
N LEU A 287 -10.41 10.60 3.66
CA LEU A 287 -9.93 9.31 4.14
C LEU A 287 -10.44 8.99 5.56
N ILE A 288 -10.60 10.02 6.40
CA ILE A 288 -11.24 9.89 7.72
C ILE A 288 -12.71 9.52 7.54
N TRP A 289 -13.44 10.20 6.67
CA TRP A 289 -14.85 9.86 6.39
C TRP A 289 -15.03 8.46 5.83
N LYS A 290 -14.16 8.04 4.90
CA LYS A 290 -14.14 6.67 4.38
C LYS A 290 -13.95 5.63 5.48
N SER A 291 -13.08 5.93 6.45
CA SER A 291 -12.82 5.07 7.61
C SER A 291 -13.99 5.03 8.60
N ILE A 292 -14.67 6.16 8.81
CA ILE A 292 -15.89 6.25 9.63
C ILE A 292 -17.02 5.44 8.99
N ARG A 293 -17.30 5.61 7.70
CA ARG A 293 -18.30 4.83 6.95
C ARG A 293 -18.01 3.33 7.02
N ARG A 294 -16.73 2.94 6.95
CA ARG A 294 -16.31 1.54 7.15
C ARG A 294 -16.61 1.05 8.56
N LYS A 295 -16.30 1.82 9.61
CA LYS A 295 -16.62 1.45 11.00
C LYS A 295 -18.12 1.33 11.23
N ILE A 296 -18.93 2.26 10.73
CA ILE A 296 -20.40 2.21 10.80
C ILE A 296 -20.92 0.94 10.12
N SER A 297 -20.37 0.59 8.96
CA SER A 297 -20.78 -0.63 8.26
C SER A 297 -20.52 -1.90 9.07
N GLN A 298 -19.61 -1.88 10.06
CA GLN A 298 -19.24 -2.99 10.94
C GLN A 298 -20.09 -3.16 12.19
N ILE A 299 -20.85 -2.15 12.58
CA ILE A 299 -21.60 -2.18 13.83
C ILE A 299 -23.11 -2.21 13.56
N PHE A 300 -23.87 -2.63 14.58
CA PHE A 300 -25.31 -2.42 14.65
C PHE A 300 -25.58 -1.20 15.53
N VAL A 301 -26.30 -0.22 14.99
CA VAL A 301 -26.57 1.06 15.64
C VAL A 301 -28.01 1.03 16.16
N LYS A 302 -28.20 1.10 17.48
CA LYS A 302 -29.51 0.99 18.12
C LYS A 302 -30.25 2.32 18.21
N SER A 303 -29.52 3.42 18.37
CA SER A 303 -30.11 4.76 18.56
C SER A 303 -29.32 5.85 17.83
N GLU A 304 -29.97 6.99 17.61
CA GLU A 304 -29.34 8.18 17.02
C GLU A 304 -28.15 8.66 17.85
N TRP A 305 -28.28 8.67 19.18
CA TRP A 305 -27.19 9.06 20.07
C TRP A 305 -25.97 8.13 19.89
N SER A 306 -26.17 6.81 19.89
CA SER A 306 -25.07 5.86 19.66
C SER A 306 -24.41 6.02 18.29
N PHE A 307 -25.19 6.45 17.29
CA PHE A 307 -24.72 6.71 15.94
C PHE A 307 -23.78 7.92 15.90
N LYS A 308 -24.27 9.05 16.40
CA LYS A 308 -23.54 10.31 16.48
C LYS A 308 -22.29 10.14 17.34
N GLU A 309 -22.41 9.47 18.48
CA GLU A 309 -21.27 9.23 19.36
C GLU A 309 -20.20 8.33 18.71
N THR A 310 -20.61 7.32 17.95
CA THR A 310 -19.66 6.49 17.17
C THR A 310 -18.91 7.34 16.15
N ILE A 311 -19.60 8.22 15.43
CA ILE A 311 -18.98 9.12 14.44
C ILE A 311 -17.97 10.03 15.14
N ARG A 312 -18.40 10.72 16.21
CA ARG A 312 -17.60 11.68 16.97
C ARG A 312 -16.34 11.05 17.54
N THR A 313 -16.47 9.96 18.29
CA THR A 313 -15.34 9.25 18.90
C THR A 313 -14.39 8.66 17.85
N THR A 314 -14.93 8.14 16.75
CA THR A 314 -14.11 7.63 15.64
C THR A 314 -13.35 8.75 14.95
N PHE A 315 -13.97 9.90 14.72
CA PHE A 315 -13.31 11.07 14.12
C PHE A 315 -12.14 11.53 14.98
N HIS A 316 -12.36 11.83 16.26
CA HIS A 316 -11.29 12.25 17.18
C HIS A 316 -10.12 11.26 17.22
N ARG A 317 -10.42 9.96 17.26
CA ARG A 317 -9.38 8.92 17.26
C ARG A 317 -8.58 8.88 15.95
N LEU A 318 -9.23 9.12 14.81
CA LEU A 318 -8.58 9.07 13.50
C LEU A 318 -7.82 10.36 13.17
N ALA A 319 -8.36 11.52 13.54
CA ALA A 319 -7.73 12.81 13.33
C ALA A 319 -6.40 12.95 14.07
N LYS A 320 -6.19 12.22 15.18
CA LYS A 320 -4.88 12.14 15.85
C LYS A 320 -3.80 11.42 15.05
N LYS A 321 -4.15 10.72 13.97
CA LYS A 321 -3.18 9.97 13.15
C LYS A 321 -2.68 10.84 12.00
N THR A 322 -1.37 10.99 11.86
CA THR A 322 -0.74 11.69 10.73
C THR A 322 -0.73 10.86 9.44
N THR A 323 -1.00 9.55 9.53
CA THR A 323 -0.97 8.62 8.38
C THR A 323 -1.89 9.00 7.24
N PHE A 324 -2.99 9.73 7.52
CA PHE A 324 -3.90 10.20 6.47
C PHE A 324 -3.37 11.41 5.71
N MET A 325 -2.42 12.15 6.29
CA MET A 325 -1.80 13.33 5.69
C MET A 325 -0.42 13.04 5.10
N THR A 326 0.19 11.88 5.36
CA THR A 326 1.59 11.61 4.95
C THR A 326 1.84 11.85 3.45
N GLY A 327 0.97 11.36 2.57
CA GLY A 327 1.11 11.59 1.12
C GLY A 327 0.84 13.04 0.69
N TRP A 328 -0.02 13.73 1.42
CA TRP A 328 -0.29 15.15 1.18
C TRP A 328 0.91 16.00 1.63
N LEU A 329 1.41 15.77 2.85
CA LEU A 329 2.60 16.43 3.38
C LEU A 329 3.80 16.20 2.49
N SER A 330 4.07 14.97 2.02
CA SER A 330 5.20 14.74 1.12
C SER A 330 5.14 15.54 -0.18
N THR A 331 3.93 15.90 -0.63
CA THR A 331 3.71 16.66 -1.87
C THR A 331 3.85 18.16 -1.64
N PHE A 332 3.30 18.68 -0.53
CA PHE A 332 3.20 20.12 -0.27
C PHE A 332 4.18 20.64 0.79
N GLN A 333 5.01 19.79 1.40
CA GLN A 333 6.02 20.18 2.40
C GLN A 333 6.88 21.37 1.98
N PRO A 334 7.38 21.47 0.72
CA PRO A 334 8.23 22.59 0.32
C PRO A 334 7.61 23.96 0.62
N ILE A 335 6.29 24.10 0.39
CA ILE A 335 5.52 25.33 0.62
C ILE A 335 5.36 25.61 2.11
N LEU A 336 5.27 24.56 2.93
CA LEU A 336 4.94 24.66 4.36
C LEU A 336 6.16 24.81 5.27
N SER A 337 7.37 24.69 4.72
CA SER A 337 8.64 24.60 5.45
C SER A 337 8.90 25.72 6.46
N ASN A 338 8.28 26.89 6.27
CA ASN A 338 8.46 28.07 7.11
C ASN A 338 7.31 28.34 8.10
N LEU A 339 6.28 27.48 8.13
CA LEU A 339 5.02 27.72 8.85
C LEU A 339 4.67 26.66 9.92
N LEU A 340 5.20 25.44 9.76
CA LEU A 340 5.00 24.30 10.64
C LEU A 340 6.22 24.10 11.53
#